data_AF-A0A6B3FQ93-F1
#
_entry.id   AF-A0A6B3FQ93-F1
#
_cell.length_a   1.000
_cell.length_b   1.000
_cell.length_c   1.000
_cell.angle_alpha   90.00
_cell.angle_beta   90.00
_cell.angle_gamma   90.00
#
_symmetry.space_group_name_H-M   'P 1'
#
loop_
_entity.id
_entity.type
_entity.pdbx_description
1 polymer ?
#
loop_
_entity_poly.entity_id
_entity_poly.type
_entity_poly.pdbx_seq_one_letter_code
_entity_poly.pdbx_strand_id
1 'polypeptide(L)'
;ENAHCLPVAVGLDGSFVVATLVLSLDDGLITAATGFERPLPAVTEPPVEARPWSHLFAITGGTGAYTGASGSITIDHPARDEDVLTIDLAEASP
;
A
#
# COMPACT_ATOMS: atom_id res chain seq x y z
N GLU A 1 -5.74 10.23 0.49
CA GLU A 1 -5.56 8.76 0.51
C GLU A 1 -6.31 8.15 1.68
N ASN A 2 -6.96 7.00 1.49
CA ASN A 2 -7.49 6.20 2.59
C ASN A 2 -6.99 4.76 2.45
N ALA A 3 -6.16 4.32 3.39
CA ALA A 3 -5.66 2.96 3.47
C ALA A 3 -6.30 2.24 4.66
N HIS A 4 -6.83 1.05 4.43
CA HIS A 4 -7.42 0.21 5.45
C HIS A 4 -6.66 -1.11 5.54
N CYS A 5 -6.04 -1.35 6.69
CA CYS A 5 -5.21 -2.52 6.96
C CYS A 5 -5.91 -3.45 7.96
N LEU A 6 -6.12 -4.70 7.57
CA LEU A 6 -6.69 -5.74 8.40
C LEU A 6 -5.62 -6.80 8.71
N PRO A 7 -5.25 -7.02 9.99
CA PRO A 7 -4.44 -8.17 10.36
C PRO A 7 -5.25 -9.45 10.14
N VAL A 8 -4.71 -10.38 9.36
CA VAL A 8 -5.36 -11.66 9.01
C VAL A 8 -4.83 -12.79 9.87
N ALA A 9 -3.53 -12.78 10.21
CA ALA A 9 -2.93 -13.74 11.12
C ALA A 9 -1.85 -13.05 11.96
N VAL A 10 -1.77 -13.40 13.25
CA VAL A 10 -0.74 -12.90 14.17
C VAL A 10 0.00 -14.10 14.73
N GLY A 11 1.31 -14.15 14.50
CA GLY A 11 2.23 -15.16 15.01
C GLY A 11 3.28 -14.54 15.93
N LEU A 12 4.16 -15.39 16.48
CA LEU A 12 5.25 -14.94 17.35
C LEU A 12 6.28 -14.06 16.61
N ASP A 13 6.40 -14.24 15.30
CA ASP A 13 7.39 -13.56 14.46
C ASP A 13 6.84 -12.32 13.73
N GLY A 14 5.53 -12.05 13.80
CA GLY A 14 4.92 -10.99 13.00
C GLY A 14 3.41 -11.10 12.84
N SER A 15 2.84 -10.17 12.08
CA SER A 15 1.44 -10.21 11.62
C SER A 15 1.39 -10.20 10.10
N PHE A 16 0.62 -11.11 9.49
CA PHE A 16 0.25 -11.00 8.08
C PHE A 16 -0.95 -10.06 7.96
N VAL A 17 -0.79 -9.01 7.16
CA VAL A 17 -1.77 -7.94 6.98
C VAL A 17 -2.26 -7.97 5.54
N VAL A 18 -3.57 -7.87 5.37
CA VAL A 18 -4.19 -7.54 4.08
C VAL A 18 -4.59 -6.08 4.13
N ALA A 19 -4.16 -5.32 3.14
CA ALA A 19 -4.45 -3.90 3.06
C ALA A 19 -5.19 -3.58 1.75
N THR A 20 -6.17 -2.69 1.86
CA THR A 20 -6.87 -2.09 0.71
C THR A 20 -6.64 -0.59 0.73
N LEU A 21 -6.36 -0.03 -0.45
CA LEU A 21 -6.05 1.36 -0.67
C LEU A 21 -7.10 1.97 -1.61
N VAL A 22 -7.63 3.13 -1.23
CA VAL A 22 -8.46 3.97 -2.11
C VAL A 22 -7.78 5.33 -2.28
N LEU A 23 -7.38 5.62 -3.52
CA LEU A 23 -6.86 6.92 -3.93
C LEU A 23 -7.98 7.70 -4.60
N SER A 24 -8.24 8.90 -4.08
CA SER A 24 -9.11 9.87 -4.72
C SER A 24 -8.24 10.88 -5.45
N LEU A 25 -8.41 10.94 -6.76
CA LEU A 25 -7.76 11.88 -7.67
C LEU A 25 -8.84 12.78 -8.27
N ASP A 26 -8.43 13.87 -8.94
CA ASP A 26 -9.38 14.85 -9.49
C ASP A 26 -10.37 14.21 -10.49
N ASP A 27 -9.90 13.24 -11.27
CA ASP A 27 -10.67 12.62 -12.37
C ASP A 27 -11.30 11.25 -12.01
N GLY A 28 -11.23 10.83 -10.73
CA GLY A 28 -11.83 9.59 -10.27
C GLY A 28 -11.11 8.91 -9.11
N LEU A 29 -11.48 7.65 -8.86
CA LEU A 29 -10.91 6.83 -7.81
C LEU A 29 -10.06 5.70 -8.40
N ILE A 30 -9.00 5.31 -7.69
CA ILE A 30 -8.26 4.07 -7.92
C ILE A 30 -8.34 3.22 -6.65
N THR A 31 -8.65 1.93 -6.81
CA THR A 31 -8.62 0.94 -5.73
C THR A 31 -7.48 -0.03 -5.93
N ALA A 32 -6.77 -0.36 -4.86
CA ALA A 32 -5.68 -1.31 -4.89
C ALA A 32 -5.65 -2.18 -3.62
N ALA A 33 -5.00 -3.34 -3.69
CA ALA A 33 -4.90 -4.26 -2.57
C ALA A 33 -3.54 -4.93 -2.51
N THR A 34 -3.12 -5.31 -1.29
CA THR A 34 -1.91 -6.10 -1.07
C THR A 34 -2.03 -7.00 0.15
N GLY A 35 -1.10 -7.94 0.26
CA GLY A 35 -0.87 -8.75 1.45
C GLY A 35 0.62 -8.76 1.77
N PHE A 36 0.99 -8.44 3.00
CA PHE A 36 2.38 -8.39 3.42
C PHE A 36 2.58 -8.81 4.87
N GLU A 37 3.78 -9.29 5.17
CA GLU A 37 4.20 -9.55 6.55
C GLU A 37 4.66 -8.24 7.19
N ARG A 38 3.99 -7.85 8.27
CA ARG A 38 4.39 -6.74 9.13
C ARG A 38 5.07 -7.31 10.37
N PRO A 39 6.37 -7.08 10.59
CA PRO A 39 7.04 -7.46 11.83
C PRO A 39 6.29 -6.88 13.03
N LEU A 40 6.25 -7.61 14.15
CA LEU A 40 5.73 -7.04 15.39
C LEU A 40 6.58 -5.80 15.73
N PRO A 41 5.97 -4.67 16.12
CA PRO A 41 6.76 -3.59 16.69
C PRO A 41 7.50 -4.18 17.89
N ALA A 42 8.83 -4.12 17.88
CA ALA A 42 9.63 -4.55 19.02
C ALA A 42 9.06 -3.81 20.23
N VAL A 43 8.58 -4.56 21.22
CA VAL A 43 7.81 -4.03 22.36
C VAL A 43 8.67 -3.12 23.27
N THR A 44 9.95 -2.96 22.96
CA THR A 44 10.88 -2.08 23.64
C THR A 44 11.66 -1.28 22.62
N GLU A 45 11.40 0.03 22.61
CA GLU A 45 12.11 1.12 21.91
C GLU A 45 11.67 1.44 20.47
N PRO A 46 11.44 2.73 20.15
CA PRO A 46 11.25 3.16 18.77
C PRO A 46 12.53 2.88 17.99
N PRO A 47 12.46 2.39 16.73
CA PRO A 47 13.66 2.18 15.94
C PRO A 47 14.36 3.53 15.78
N VAL A 48 15.57 3.64 16.34
CA VAL A 48 16.43 4.84 16.22
C VAL A 48 16.85 5.07 14.76
N GLU A 49 16.69 4.06 13.91
CA GLU A 49 16.85 4.11 12.46
C GLU A 49 15.63 3.47 11.79
N ALA A 50 14.66 4.28 11.37
CA ALA A 50 13.60 3.80 10.48
C ALA A 50 14.28 3.34 9.19
N ARG A 51 14.41 2.02 9.01
CA ARG A 51 14.96 1.48 7.76
C ARG A 51 13.97 1.79 6.64
N PRO A 52 14.44 2.26 5.48
CA PRO A 52 13.60 2.36 4.30
C PRO A 52 12.93 1.02 4.03
N TRP A 53 11.62 1.05 3.84
CA TRP A 53 10.82 -0.10 3.49
C TRP A 53 9.76 0.33 2.50
N SER A 54 9.27 -0.60 1.70
CA SER A 54 8.27 -0.31 0.67
C SER A 54 7.28 -1.46 0.51
N HIS A 55 6.10 -1.09 0.04
CA HIS A 55 5.03 -2.04 -0.26
C HIS A 55 4.40 -1.80 -1.61
N LEU A 56 4.16 -2.92 -2.30
CA LEU A 56 3.54 -2.95 -3.61
C LEU A 56 2.07 -3.36 -3.46
N PHE A 57 1.18 -2.55 -4.00
CA PHE A 57 -0.25 -2.83 -4.15
C PHE A 57 -0.57 -3.12 -5.60
N ALA A 58 -1.37 -4.15 -5.85
CA ALA A 58 -1.95 -4.38 -7.17
C ALA A 58 -3.20 -3.51 -7.32
N ILE A 59 -3.29 -2.74 -8.39
CA ILE A 59 -4.49 -1.98 -8.73
C ILE A 59 -5.57 -2.97 -9.16
N THR A 60 -6.72 -2.90 -8.49
CA THR A 60 -7.86 -3.80 -8.68
C THR A 60 -9.02 -3.14 -9.42
N GLY A 61 -8.95 -1.82 -9.64
CA GLY A 61 -9.93 -1.08 -10.43
C GLY A 61 -9.88 0.42 -10.23
N GLY A 62 -10.84 1.11 -10.82
CA GLY A 62 -11.01 2.55 -10.69
C GLY A 62 -12.34 3.04 -11.26
N THR A 63 -12.59 4.34 -11.10
CA THR A 63 -13.79 5.04 -11.59
C THR A 63 -13.41 6.26 -12.42
N GLY A 64 -14.37 6.83 -13.16
CA GLY A 64 -14.12 8.02 -13.98
C GLY A 64 -13.10 7.74 -15.07
N ALA A 65 -12.06 8.58 -15.17
CA ALA A 65 -10.96 8.40 -16.12
C ALA A 65 -10.14 7.12 -15.87
N TYR A 66 -10.22 6.54 -14.68
CA TYR A 66 -9.48 5.33 -14.28
C TYR A 66 -10.34 4.05 -14.37
N THR A 67 -11.47 4.09 -15.08
CA THR A 67 -12.31 2.91 -15.26
C THR A 67 -11.53 1.80 -15.97
N GLY A 68 -11.45 0.61 -15.35
CA GLY A 68 -10.65 -0.50 -15.87
C GLY A 68 -9.15 -0.39 -15.61
N ALA A 69 -8.72 0.58 -14.78
CA ALA A 69 -7.31 0.70 -14.40
C ALA A 69 -6.78 -0.61 -13.80
N SER A 70 -5.56 -0.95 -14.20
CA SER A 70 -4.77 -2.05 -13.67
C SER A 70 -3.31 -1.62 -13.61
N GLY A 71 -2.47 -2.38 -12.90
CA GLY A 71 -1.07 -2.01 -12.66
C GLY A 71 -0.73 -2.09 -11.18
N SER A 72 0.13 -1.21 -10.72
CA SER A 72 0.61 -1.22 -9.34
C SER A 72 0.76 0.17 -8.72
N ILE A 73 0.70 0.19 -7.39
CA ILE A 73 1.05 1.35 -6.58
C ILE A 73 2.15 0.90 -5.63
N THR A 74 3.28 1.61 -5.64
CA THR A 74 4.35 1.41 -4.68
C THR A 74 4.29 2.54 -3.66
N ILE A 75 4.30 2.19 -2.38
CA ILE A 75 4.46 3.15 -1.28
C ILE A 75 5.86 2.92 -0.70
N ASP A 76 6.73 3.90 -0.87
CA ASP A 76 8.04 3.93 -0.27
C ASP A 76 8.00 4.77 1.01
N HIS A 77 8.61 4.26 2.07
CA HIS A 77 8.73 4.91 3.37
C HIS A 77 10.21 5.25 3.66
N PRO A 78 10.80 6.25 2.97
CA PRO A 78 12.21 6.61 3.12
C PRO A 78 12.55 7.12 4.54
N ALA A 79 11.59 7.76 5.21
CA ALA A 79 11.71 8.22 6.59
C ALA A 79 10.38 8.03 7.33
N ARG A 80 10.36 8.24 8.64
CA ARG A 80 9.18 7.96 9.50
C ARG A 80 7.92 8.72 9.10
N ASP A 81 8.08 9.96 8.64
CA ASP A 81 6.98 10.88 8.33
C ASP A 81 6.98 11.29 6.84
N GLU A 82 7.66 10.50 6.00
CA GLU A 82 7.76 10.73 4.56
C GLU A 82 7.32 9.47 3.84
N ASP A 83 6.22 9.58 3.10
CA ASP A 83 5.69 8.53 2.25
C ASP A 83 5.70 9.03 0.81
N VAL A 84 6.29 8.26 -0.09
CA VAL A 84 6.30 8.53 -1.53
C VAL A 84 5.44 7.48 -2.23
N LEU A 85 4.39 7.93 -2.91
CA LEU A 85 3.54 7.09 -3.73
C LEU A 85 3.98 7.15 -5.20
N THR A 86 4.26 5.98 -5.78
CA THR A 86 4.46 5.82 -7.22
C THR A 86 3.33 4.98 -7.79
N ILE A 87 2.68 5.48 -8.84
CA ILE A 87 1.55 4.79 -9.50
C ILE A 87 1.97 4.42 -10.91
N ASP A 88 2.02 3.12 -11.18
CA ASP A 88 2.32 2.56 -12.49
C ASP A 88 1.04 1.94 -13.08
N LEU A 89 0.39 2.68 -13.96
CA LEU A 89 -0.78 2.18 -14.69
C LEU A 89 -0.33 1.34 -15.88
N ALA A 90 -0.90 0.15 -16.04
CA ALA A 90 -0.72 -0.64 -17.24
C ALA A 90 -1.41 0.08 -18.41
N GLU A 91 -0.76 0.06 -19.58
CA GLU A 91 -1.36 0.55 -20.82
C GLU A 91 -2.69 -0.16 -21.06
N ALA A 92 -3.74 0.60 -21.39
CA ALA A 92 -5.00 0.02 -21.81
C ALA A 92 -4.75 -0.72 -23.13
N SER A 93 -4.74 -2.05 -23.10
CA SER A 93 -4.70 -2.84 -24.34
C SER A 93 -5.92 -2.45 -25.21
N PRO A 94 -5.70 -2.10 -26.49
CA PRO A 94 -6.74 -1.58 -27.39
C PRO A 94 -7.84 -2.61 -27.73
#